data_AF-B7G0L7-F1
#
_entry.id   AF-B7G0L7-F1
#
_cell.length_a   1.000
_cell.length_b   1.000
_cell.length_c   1.000
_cell.angle_alpha   90.00
_cell.angle_beta   90.00
_cell.angle_gamma   90.00
#
_symmetry.space_group_name_H-M   'P 1'
#
loop_
_entity.id
_entity.type
_entity.pdbx_description
1 polymer ?
#
loop_
_entity_poly.entity_id
_entity_poly.type
_entity_poly.pdbx_seq_one_letter_code
_entity_poly.pdbx_strand_id
1 'polypeptide(L)'
;MAKKKKSANKSAAATPTDDSGTVAASPHRGKKSKDRNGSLTAQIDQAEATVMQNKLSTQVLHQQWRKYLLMLSYLLIVLTFHQSQSPMAACLQDIKAWNGVQKKDANLIPGNEAMLIVLKDSAVNLLAVVMATLLAFFLKDEESHSDFSNSRYILATLLMVPMIGIHRYQTAQHGTNGCIDDLLAKAKLESTVRKRDFPVVLVFHVIVTLCYAFMDWQMAQHAKSILLVTKLRTDLETSTSAAAVTGTDDSRKTK
;
A
#
# COMPACT_ATOMS: atom_id res chain seq x y z
N MET A 1 -44.73 -0.85 -0.77
CA MET A 1 -44.50 -1.09 -2.21
C MET A 1 -43.35 -0.21 -2.68
N ALA A 2 -42.17 -0.80 -2.95
CA ALA A 2 -41.15 -0.30 -3.87
C ALA A 2 -40.06 -1.38 -3.99
N LYS A 3 -40.11 -2.18 -5.06
CA LYS A 3 -39.09 -3.16 -5.46
C LYS A 3 -38.09 -2.47 -6.40
N LYS A 4 -36.78 -2.67 -6.20
CA LYS A 4 -35.69 -2.71 -7.20
C LYS A 4 -34.34 -2.60 -6.46
N LYS A 5 -33.24 -3.27 -6.83
CA LYS A 5 -32.95 -4.34 -7.79
C LYS A 5 -31.58 -4.88 -7.33
N LYS A 6 -31.49 -6.15 -6.95
CA LYS A 6 -30.22 -6.85 -6.68
C LYS A 6 -29.45 -6.95 -8.00
N SER A 7 -28.20 -6.47 -8.02
CA SER A 7 -27.22 -6.84 -9.06
C SER A 7 -26.13 -7.66 -8.37
N ALA A 8 -26.21 -8.97 -8.57
CA ALA A 8 -25.18 -9.91 -8.17
C ALA A 8 -24.17 -10.00 -9.31
N ASN A 9 -22.97 -9.44 -9.13
CA ASN A 9 -21.89 -9.63 -10.09
C ASN A 9 -21.12 -10.90 -9.72
N LYS A 10 -21.31 -11.93 -10.53
CA LYS A 10 -20.74 -13.28 -10.38
C LYS A 10 -19.40 -13.31 -11.11
N SER A 11 -18.30 -12.96 -10.42
CA SER A 11 -16.96 -13.24 -10.92
C SER A 11 -16.63 -14.71 -10.65
N ALA A 12 -16.75 -15.53 -11.69
CA ALA A 12 -16.20 -16.87 -11.71
C ALA A 12 -14.68 -16.77 -11.87
N ALA A 13 -13.95 -17.08 -10.80
CA ALA A 13 -12.56 -17.48 -10.90
C ALA A 13 -12.56 -18.97 -11.25
N ALA A 14 -12.08 -19.30 -12.45
CA ALA A 14 -11.89 -20.67 -12.90
C ALA A 14 -10.41 -20.88 -13.23
N THR A 15 -9.76 -21.71 -12.42
CA THR A 15 -8.58 -22.51 -12.72
C THR A 15 -8.66 -23.73 -11.78
N PRO A 16 -8.02 -24.89 -12.05
CA PRO A 16 -7.44 -25.45 -13.28
C PRO A 16 -7.98 -26.87 -13.56
N THR A 17 -7.61 -27.48 -14.69
CA THR A 17 -7.34 -28.92 -14.72
C THR A 17 -6.44 -29.28 -15.89
N ASP A 18 -5.42 -30.05 -15.56
CA ASP A 18 -4.52 -30.78 -16.43
C ASP A 18 -5.28 -31.51 -17.55
N ASP A 19 -4.70 -31.55 -18.75
CA ASP A 19 -4.87 -32.75 -19.56
C ASP A 19 -3.54 -33.20 -20.18
N SER A 20 -3.37 -34.50 -20.03
CA SER A 20 -2.15 -35.27 -20.18
C SER A 20 -2.16 -35.95 -21.54
N GLY A 21 -1.05 -35.84 -22.26
CA GLY A 21 -0.57 -36.87 -23.17
C GLY A 21 -1.30 -37.07 -24.50
N THR A 22 -0.56 -36.92 -25.60
CA THR A 22 -0.31 -38.02 -26.56
C THR A 22 0.89 -37.63 -27.42
N VAL A 23 2.01 -38.31 -27.21
CA VAL A 23 3.21 -38.21 -28.04
C VAL A 23 3.02 -39.12 -29.25
N ALA A 24 2.59 -38.55 -30.38
CA ALA A 24 2.61 -39.22 -31.68
C ALA A 24 3.89 -38.83 -32.42
N ALA A 25 4.80 -39.79 -32.57
CA ALA A 25 5.99 -39.64 -33.40
C ALA A 25 5.59 -39.63 -34.89
N SER A 26 5.81 -38.51 -35.58
CA SER A 26 5.73 -38.44 -37.04
C SER A 26 7.13 -38.23 -37.66
N PRO A 27 7.51 -39.04 -38.64
CA PRO A 27 8.74 -38.85 -39.39
C PRO A 27 8.48 -37.89 -40.56
N HIS A 28 9.00 -36.66 -40.49
CA HIS A 28 9.05 -35.80 -41.68
C HIS A 28 10.45 -35.24 -41.92
N ARG A 29 11.10 -35.88 -42.89
CA ARG A 29 12.38 -35.54 -43.49
C ARG A 29 12.17 -34.55 -44.63
N GLY A 30 12.82 -33.39 -44.54
CA GLY A 30 13.29 -32.60 -45.70
C GLY A 30 12.35 -31.51 -46.26
N LYS A 31 12.87 -30.27 -46.29
CA LYS A 31 12.34 -29.04 -46.95
C LYS A 31 11.21 -28.26 -46.24
N LYS A 32 11.52 -27.56 -45.14
CA LYS A 32 10.67 -26.47 -44.54
C LYS A 32 11.49 -25.41 -43.77
N SER A 33 12.53 -24.80 -44.36
CA SER A 33 13.32 -23.76 -43.66
C SER A 33 12.84 -22.32 -43.91
N LYS A 34 12.16 -22.02 -45.03
CA LYS A 34 11.83 -20.63 -45.40
C LYS A 34 10.54 -20.08 -44.75
N ASP A 35 9.52 -20.92 -44.52
CA ASP A 35 8.28 -20.50 -43.82
C ASP A 35 8.46 -20.30 -42.30
N ARG A 36 9.53 -20.85 -41.73
CA ARG A 36 9.74 -20.87 -40.28
C ARG A 36 10.13 -19.49 -39.72
N ASN A 37 10.83 -18.68 -40.52
CA ASN A 37 11.26 -17.33 -40.11
C ASN A 37 10.08 -16.35 -40.08
N GLY A 38 9.17 -16.40 -41.06
CA GLY A 38 7.96 -15.57 -41.06
C GLY A 38 7.04 -15.87 -39.87
N SER A 39 6.98 -17.15 -39.45
CA SER A 39 6.24 -17.54 -38.26
C SER A 39 6.86 -17.03 -36.95
N LEU A 40 8.19 -16.88 -36.87
CA LEU A 40 8.86 -16.46 -35.64
C LEU A 40 8.73 -14.96 -35.39
N THR A 41 8.86 -14.14 -36.43
CA THR A 41 8.63 -12.69 -36.34
C THR A 41 7.21 -12.37 -35.89
N ALA A 42 6.21 -13.06 -36.46
CA ALA A 42 4.81 -12.90 -36.05
C ALA A 42 4.58 -13.28 -34.57
N GLN A 43 5.24 -14.33 -34.07
CA GLN A 43 5.16 -14.71 -32.65
C GLN A 43 5.78 -13.64 -31.73
N ILE A 44 6.85 -12.98 -32.16
CA ILE A 44 7.50 -11.92 -31.39
C ILE A 44 6.66 -10.65 -31.38
N ASP A 45 6.10 -10.26 -32.52
CA ASP A 45 5.17 -9.13 -32.60
C ASP A 45 3.96 -9.36 -31.68
N GLN A 46 3.43 -10.59 -31.67
CA GLN A 46 2.34 -10.97 -30.77
C GLN A 46 2.78 -10.94 -29.29
N ALA A 47 3.97 -11.44 -28.96
CA ALA A 47 4.51 -11.41 -27.61
C ALA A 47 4.73 -9.97 -27.12
N GLU A 48 5.28 -9.10 -27.96
CA GLU A 48 5.48 -7.68 -27.68
C GLU A 48 4.14 -6.98 -27.43
N ALA A 49 3.16 -7.17 -28.31
CA ALA A 49 1.81 -6.62 -28.15
C ALA A 49 1.17 -7.08 -26.84
N THR A 50 1.32 -8.36 -26.49
CA THR A 50 0.78 -8.93 -25.24
C THR A 50 1.46 -8.33 -24.00
N VAL A 51 2.79 -8.19 -24.01
CA VAL A 51 3.53 -7.60 -22.89
C VAL A 51 3.17 -6.12 -22.71
N MET A 52 3.02 -5.37 -23.81
CA MET A 52 2.59 -3.97 -23.78
C MET A 52 1.16 -3.82 -23.26
N GLN A 53 0.23 -4.67 -23.72
CA GLN A 53 -1.15 -4.69 -23.23
C GLN A 53 -1.23 -5.03 -21.75
N ASN A 54 -0.42 -5.98 -21.28
CA ASN A 54 -0.34 -6.32 -19.86
C ASN A 54 0.19 -5.16 -19.02
N LYS A 55 1.24 -4.47 -19.48
CA LYS A 55 1.75 -3.27 -18.81
C LYS A 55 0.68 -2.18 -18.67
N LEU A 56 -0.06 -1.89 -19.74
CA LEU A 56 -1.16 -0.90 -19.70
C LEU A 56 -2.26 -1.31 -18.72
N SER A 57 -2.65 -2.58 -18.75
CA SER A 57 -3.66 -3.13 -17.83
C SER A 57 -3.21 -3.03 -16.37
N THR A 58 -1.94 -3.34 -16.09
CA THR A 58 -1.33 -3.19 -14.76
C THR A 58 -1.32 -1.72 -14.30
N GLN A 59 -0.99 -0.77 -15.19
CA GLN A 59 -1.04 0.65 -14.87
C GLN A 59 -2.46 1.13 -14.49
N VAL A 60 -3.48 0.68 -15.23
CA VAL A 60 -4.89 0.98 -14.91
C VAL A 60 -5.27 0.39 -13.55
N LEU A 61 -4.85 -0.84 -13.26
CA LEU A 61 -5.08 -1.47 -11.96
C LEU A 61 -4.41 -0.69 -10.82
N HIS A 62 -3.16 -0.24 -11.00
CA HIS A 62 -2.43 0.56 -10.02
C HIS A 62 -3.14 1.89 -9.74
N GLN A 63 -3.64 2.57 -10.77
CA GLN A 63 -4.44 3.79 -10.61
C GLN A 63 -5.71 3.54 -9.78
N GLN A 64 -6.41 2.43 -10.04
CA GLN A 64 -7.59 2.05 -9.25
C GLN A 64 -7.23 1.78 -7.78
N TRP A 65 -6.15 1.03 -7.53
CA TRP A 65 -5.67 0.74 -6.17
C TRP A 65 -5.32 2.01 -5.40
N ARG A 66 -4.60 2.95 -6.04
CA ARG A 66 -4.28 4.25 -5.43
C ARG A 66 -5.54 5.02 -5.06
N LYS A 67 -6.54 5.06 -5.95
CA LYS A 67 -7.82 5.71 -5.68
C LYS A 67 -8.54 5.09 -4.47
N TYR A 68 -8.53 3.78 -4.34
CA TYR A 68 -9.13 3.09 -3.19
C TYR A 68 -8.35 3.35 -1.89
N LEU A 69 -7.02 3.30 -1.93
CA LEU A 69 -6.17 3.64 -0.78
C LEU A 69 -6.39 5.09 -0.34
N LEU A 70 -6.50 6.03 -1.29
CA LEU A 70 -6.79 7.43 -1.00
C LEU A 70 -8.16 7.58 -0.31
N MET A 71 -9.21 6.96 -0.86
CA MET A 71 -10.53 6.96 -0.23
C MET A 71 -10.50 6.38 1.19
N LEU A 72 -9.77 5.29 1.39
CA LEU A 72 -9.60 4.67 2.70
C LEU A 72 -8.83 5.58 3.67
N SER A 73 -7.84 6.34 3.19
CA SER A 73 -7.11 7.29 4.03
C SER A 73 -8.00 8.43 4.54
N TYR A 74 -8.91 8.96 3.72
CA TYR A 74 -9.90 9.94 4.19
C TYR A 74 -10.84 9.37 5.25
N LEU A 75 -11.32 8.13 5.06
CA LEU A 75 -12.13 7.44 6.07
C LEU A 75 -11.35 7.30 7.39
N LEU A 76 -10.06 6.97 7.29
CA LEU A 76 -9.20 6.77 8.44
C LEU A 76 -8.88 8.09 9.17
N ILE A 77 -8.79 9.23 8.47
CA ILE A 77 -8.70 10.56 9.11
C ILE A 77 -9.95 10.82 9.95
N VAL A 78 -11.15 10.58 9.41
CA VAL A 78 -12.41 10.77 10.14
C VAL A 78 -12.48 9.84 11.35
N LEU A 79 -12.11 8.57 11.18
CA LEU A 79 -12.12 7.58 12.24
C LEU A 79 -11.13 7.93 13.37
N THR A 80 -9.90 8.31 13.04
CA THR A 80 -8.88 8.70 14.03
C THR A 80 -9.24 10.00 14.74
N PHE A 81 -9.86 10.95 14.04
CA PHE A 81 -10.40 12.16 14.65
C PHE A 81 -11.57 11.88 15.59
N HIS A 82 -12.47 10.95 15.22
CA HIS A 82 -13.54 10.52 16.12
C HIS A 82 -12.99 9.81 17.37
N GLN A 83 -12.01 8.92 17.18
CA GLN A 83 -11.35 8.20 18.27
C GLN A 83 -10.58 9.12 19.21
N SER A 84 -10.08 10.27 18.75
CA SER A 84 -9.36 11.23 19.60
C SER A 84 -10.27 12.01 20.56
N GLN A 85 -11.56 12.16 20.24
CA GLN A 85 -12.51 12.90 21.08
C GLN A 85 -12.79 12.20 22.41
N SER A 86 -12.92 10.87 22.40
CA SER A 86 -13.24 10.08 23.60
C SER A 86 -12.22 10.25 24.74
N PRO A 87 -10.90 10.05 24.52
CA PRO A 87 -9.91 10.21 25.59
C PRO A 87 -9.77 11.67 26.05
N MET A 88 -9.86 12.64 25.14
CA MET A 88 -9.84 14.06 25.48
C MET A 88 -11.00 14.45 26.40
N ALA A 89 -12.22 14.07 26.04
CA ALA A 89 -13.41 14.36 26.83
C ALA A 89 -13.35 13.69 28.20
N ALA A 90 -12.90 12.44 28.26
CA ALA A 90 -12.76 11.70 29.51
C ALA A 90 -11.68 12.31 30.43
N CYS A 91 -10.51 12.70 29.89
CA CYS A 91 -9.49 13.41 30.66
C CYS A 91 -10.00 14.74 31.23
N LEU A 92 -10.74 15.52 30.43
CA LEU A 92 -11.35 16.77 30.90
C LEU A 92 -12.36 16.54 32.02
N GLN A 93 -13.13 15.46 31.95
CA GLN A 93 -14.06 15.08 33.03
C GLN A 93 -13.32 14.73 34.31
N ASP A 94 -12.21 13.97 34.24
CA ASP A 94 -11.38 13.67 35.41
C ASP A 94 -10.83 14.93 36.06
N ILE A 95 -10.26 15.85 35.26
CA ILE A 95 -9.70 17.11 35.76
C ILE A 95 -10.79 17.96 36.42
N LYS A 96 -11.99 18.01 35.81
CA LYS A 96 -13.14 18.72 36.39
C LYS A 96 -13.60 18.08 37.70
N ALA A 97 -13.63 16.74 37.78
CA ALA A 97 -13.96 16.02 39.00
C ALA A 97 -12.93 16.32 40.10
N TRP A 98 -11.64 16.26 39.77
CA TRP A 98 -10.53 16.60 40.67
C TRP A 98 -10.64 18.03 41.21
N ASN A 99 -10.73 19.02 40.34
CA ASN A 99 -10.86 20.42 40.72
C ASN A 99 -12.16 20.70 41.49
N GLY A 100 -13.22 19.92 41.25
CA GLY A 100 -14.48 19.97 41.98
C GLY A 100 -14.37 19.48 43.44
N VAL A 101 -13.41 18.59 43.72
CA VAL A 101 -13.12 18.11 45.08
C VAL A 101 -12.18 19.10 45.80
N GLN A 102 -11.20 19.67 45.09
CA GLN A 102 -10.16 20.55 45.64
C GLN A 102 -10.57 22.04 45.81
N LYS A 103 -11.87 22.34 45.98
CA LYS A 103 -12.45 23.71 45.93
C LYS A 103 -11.81 24.78 46.85
N LYS A 104 -10.97 24.40 47.82
CA LYS A 104 -10.40 25.32 48.82
C LYS A 104 -8.87 25.25 48.95
N ASP A 105 -8.19 24.41 48.18
CA ASP A 105 -6.76 24.14 48.37
C ASP A 105 -5.90 24.71 47.23
N ALA A 106 -4.61 24.97 47.49
CA ALA A 106 -3.63 25.46 46.52
C ALA A 106 -3.32 24.47 45.36
N ASN A 107 -3.99 23.33 45.31
CA ASN A 107 -3.73 22.21 44.40
C ASN A 107 -4.72 22.14 43.22
N LEU A 108 -5.42 23.23 42.91
CA LEU A 108 -6.23 23.34 41.68
C LEU A 108 -5.31 23.26 40.45
N ILE A 109 -5.68 22.41 39.50
CA ILE A 109 -4.98 22.33 38.22
C ILE A 109 -5.42 23.55 37.38
N PRO A 110 -4.51 24.49 37.06
CA PRO A 110 -4.84 25.65 36.24
C PRO A 110 -5.14 25.23 34.79
N GLY A 111 -5.89 26.05 34.06
CA GLY A 111 -6.39 25.69 32.73
C GLY A 111 -5.30 25.37 31.69
N ASN A 112 -4.15 26.04 31.75
CA ASN A 112 -3.01 25.80 30.86
C ASN A 112 -2.35 24.43 31.14
N GLU A 113 -2.19 24.06 32.42
CA GLU A 113 -1.66 22.75 32.82
C GLU A 113 -2.65 21.64 32.49
N ALA A 114 -3.94 21.87 32.71
CA ALA A 114 -5.01 20.95 32.31
C ALA A 114 -4.97 20.67 30.80
N MET A 115 -4.80 21.70 29.97
CA MET A 115 -4.67 21.55 28.52
C MET A 115 -3.43 20.73 28.13
N LEU A 116 -2.29 20.98 28.78
CA LEU A 116 -1.06 20.22 28.54
C LEU A 116 -1.23 18.74 28.91
N ILE A 117 -1.89 18.46 30.03
CA ILE A 117 -2.20 17.09 30.48
C ILE A 117 -3.09 16.37 29.46
N VAL A 118 -4.17 17.02 29.00
CA VAL A 118 -5.06 16.47 27.96
C VAL A 118 -4.31 16.19 26.65
N LEU A 119 -3.43 17.11 26.23
CA LEU A 119 -2.62 16.95 25.03
C LEU A 119 -1.62 15.80 25.16
N LYS A 120 -0.96 15.66 26.32
CA LYS A 120 -0.03 14.57 26.60
C LYS A 120 -0.73 13.21 26.59
N ASP A 121 -1.92 13.14 27.17
CA ASP A 121 -2.72 11.91 27.16
C ASP A 121 -3.16 11.53 25.74
N SER A 122 -3.55 12.54 24.95
CA SER A 122 -4.06 12.38 23.58
C SER A 122 -2.97 12.39 22.51
N ALA A 123 -1.69 12.46 22.88
CA ALA A 123 -0.58 12.66 21.95
C ALA A 123 -0.54 11.61 20.84
N VAL A 124 -0.75 10.33 21.15
CA VAL A 124 -0.76 9.24 20.16
C VAL A 124 -1.89 9.42 19.15
N ASN A 125 -3.08 9.83 19.60
CA ASN A 125 -4.22 10.03 18.70
C ASN A 125 -4.03 11.26 17.80
N LEU A 126 -3.44 12.35 18.34
CA LEU A 126 -3.10 13.53 17.54
C LEU A 126 -2.04 13.20 16.48
N LEU A 127 -0.98 12.49 16.87
CA LEU A 127 0.03 12.00 15.93
C LEU A 127 -0.60 11.06 14.88
N ALA A 128 -1.59 10.25 15.26
CA ALA A 128 -2.29 9.39 14.32
C ALA A 128 -3.06 10.18 13.24
N VAL A 129 -3.73 11.26 13.63
CA VAL A 129 -4.41 12.17 12.67
C VAL A 129 -3.41 12.84 11.73
N VAL A 130 -2.28 13.31 12.26
CA VAL A 130 -1.20 13.91 11.45
C VAL A 130 -0.65 12.89 10.46
N MET A 131 -0.35 11.67 10.92
CA MET A 131 0.15 10.58 10.08
C MET A 131 -0.86 10.19 8.98
N ALA A 132 -2.15 10.07 9.33
CA ALA A 132 -3.21 9.76 8.37
C ALA A 132 -3.33 10.86 7.30
N THR A 133 -3.18 12.13 7.70
CA THR A 133 -3.20 13.28 6.79
C THR A 133 -1.99 13.29 5.86
N LEU A 134 -0.79 13.00 6.38
CA LEU A 134 0.42 12.88 5.56
C LEU A 134 0.30 11.73 4.54
N LEU A 135 -0.25 10.59 4.95
CA LEU A 135 -0.52 9.46 4.06
C LEU A 135 -1.55 9.82 2.98
N ALA A 136 -2.62 10.53 3.32
CA ALA A 136 -3.59 11.00 2.34
C ALA A 136 -2.96 11.95 1.31
N PHE A 137 -2.10 12.87 1.76
CA PHE A 137 -1.37 13.76 0.84
C PHE A 137 -0.30 13.05 0.02
N PHE A 138 0.31 11.99 0.52
CA PHE A 138 1.18 11.12 -0.26
C PHE A 138 0.39 10.38 -1.35
N LEU A 139 -0.76 9.79 -1.00
CA LEU A 139 -1.62 9.03 -1.92
C LEU A 139 -2.29 9.91 -2.99
N LYS A 140 -2.47 11.20 -2.72
CA LYS A 140 -3.00 12.17 -3.69
C LYS A 140 -2.00 12.54 -4.79
N ASP A 141 -0.71 12.31 -4.56
CA ASP A 141 0.35 12.74 -5.46
C ASP A 141 0.53 11.73 -6.61
N GLU A 142 -0.17 11.96 -7.73
CA GLU A 142 -0.23 11.02 -8.86
C GLU A 142 1.13 10.82 -9.54
N GLU A 143 1.97 11.86 -9.56
CA GLU A 143 3.27 11.87 -10.25
C GLU A 143 4.34 11.05 -9.52
N SER A 144 4.17 10.82 -8.20
CA SER A 144 5.08 10.01 -7.41
C SER A 144 4.82 8.51 -7.64
N HIS A 145 5.22 8.00 -8.79
CA HIS A 145 5.27 6.56 -9.00
C HIS A 145 6.31 5.94 -8.05
N SER A 146 5.82 5.20 -7.05
CA SER A 146 6.59 4.37 -6.09
C SER A 146 7.71 5.07 -5.32
N ASP A 147 7.78 6.39 -5.37
CA ASP A 147 8.89 7.10 -4.76
C ASP A 147 8.71 7.23 -3.25
N PHE A 148 9.23 6.25 -2.53
CA PHE A 148 9.34 6.27 -1.07
C PHE A 148 10.25 7.42 -0.57
N SER A 149 10.93 8.14 -1.47
CA SER A 149 11.66 9.37 -1.13
C SER A 149 10.75 10.60 -0.97
N ASN A 150 9.45 10.49 -1.27
CA ASN A 150 8.50 11.58 -1.05
C ASN A 150 8.54 12.01 0.43
N SER A 151 8.79 13.30 0.66
CA SER A 151 8.98 13.87 2.01
C SER A 151 7.81 13.60 2.94
N ARG A 152 6.57 13.54 2.42
CA ARG A 152 5.36 13.24 3.19
C ARG A 152 5.36 11.80 3.68
N TYR A 153 5.78 10.86 2.85
CA TYR A 153 5.89 9.45 3.21
C TYR A 153 7.04 9.21 4.19
N ILE A 154 8.20 9.83 3.96
CA ILE A 154 9.32 9.79 4.90
C ILE A 154 8.88 10.31 6.28
N LEU A 155 8.20 11.46 6.32
CA LEU A 155 7.72 12.04 7.58
C LEU A 155 6.71 11.11 8.27
N ALA A 156 5.76 10.54 7.52
CA ALA A 156 4.82 9.56 8.07
C ALA A 156 5.54 8.33 8.64
N THR A 157 6.56 7.82 7.95
CA THR A 157 7.37 6.68 8.41
C THR A 157 8.14 7.03 9.69
N LEU A 158 8.75 8.22 9.75
CA LEU A 158 9.46 8.70 10.93
C LEU A 158 8.54 8.86 12.15
N LEU A 159 7.27 9.23 11.93
CA LEU A 159 6.27 9.34 13.00
C LEU A 159 5.87 7.98 13.62
N MET A 160 6.08 6.85 12.93
CA MET A 160 5.77 5.54 13.50
C MET A 160 6.57 5.25 14.78
N VAL A 161 7.86 5.57 14.79
CA VAL A 161 8.76 5.29 15.91
C VAL A 161 8.29 5.96 17.21
N PRO A 162 8.10 7.30 17.26
CA PRO A 162 7.59 7.95 18.46
C PRO A 162 6.16 7.52 18.79
N MET A 163 5.28 7.24 17.81
CA MET A 163 3.93 6.75 18.10
C MET A 163 3.95 5.40 18.83
N ILE A 164 4.75 4.44 18.36
CA ILE A 164 4.91 3.13 19.01
C ILE A 164 5.55 3.31 20.38
N GLY A 165 6.59 4.13 20.48
CA GLY A 165 7.28 4.42 21.75
C GLY A 165 6.36 5.02 22.80
N ILE A 166 5.63 6.08 22.44
CA ILE A 166 4.66 6.74 23.34
C ILE A 166 3.52 5.77 23.68
N HIS A 167 2.98 5.02 22.73
CA HIS A 167 1.91 4.04 22.99
C HIS A 167 2.37 2.96 23.98
N ARG A 168 3.58 2.40 23.79
CA ARG A 168 4.16 1.42 24.70
C ARG A 168 4.45 2.01 26.08
N TYR A 169 5.00 3.22 26.13
CA TYR A 169 5.25 3.95 27.37
C TYR A 169 3.94 4.19 28.15
N GLN A 170 2.92 4.71 27.47
CA GLN A 170 1.59 4.93 28.04
C GLN A 170 0.96 3.63 28.54
N THR A 171 1.07 2.54 27.76
CA THR A 171 0.54 1.22 28.15
C THR A 171 1.30 0.62 29.34
N ALA A 172 2.61 0.86 29.45
CA ALA A 172 3.45 0.34 30.52
C ALA A 172 3.32 1.12 31.84
N GLN A 173 3.23 2.46 31.77
CA GLN A 173 3.09 3.29 32.97
C GLN A 173 1.68 3.30 33.54
N HIS A 174 0.66 3.21 32.67
CA HIS A 174 -0.74 3.37 33.07
C HIS A 174 -1.45 2.02 33.08
N GLY A 175 -0.93 1.05 33.85
CA GLY A 175 -1.65 -0.18 34.16
C GLY A 175 -3.09 0.07 34.69
N THR A 176 -3.34 1.28 35.18
CA THR A 176 -4.65 1.93 35.33
C THR A 176 -4.70 3.21 34.49
N ASN A 177 -5.86 3.50 33.93
CA ASN A 177 -6.05 4.10 32.61
C ASN A 177 -6.50 5.58 32.57
N GLY A 178 -6.31 6.34 33.64
CA GLY A 178 -6.74 7.74 33.69
C GLY A 178 -5.63 8.75 33.40
N CYS A 179 -6.07 9.94 32.97
CA CYS A 179 -5.22 11.06 32.59
C CYS A 179 -4.45 11.66 33.77
N ILE A 180 -5.04 11.53 34.97
CA ILE A 180 -4.53 12.02 36.25
C ILE A 180 -4.62 10.91 37.32
N ASP A 181 -4.41 9.65 36.91
CA ASP A 181 -4.62 8.50 37.79
C ASP A 181 -3.78 8.54 39.07
N ASP A 182 -2.54 9.02 38.99
CA ASP A 182 -1.67 9.19 40.16
C ASP A 182 -2.25 10.19 41.19
N LEU A 183 -3.02 11.17 40.72
CA LEU A 183 -3.70 12.13 41.59
C LEU A 183 -5.00 11.56 42.13
N LEU A 184 -5.83 10.94 41.29
CA LEU A 184 -7.08 10.31 41.70
C LEU A 184 -6.86 9.18 42.71
N ALA A 185 -5.83 8.36 42.51
CA ALA A 185 -5.44 7.31 43.43
C ALA A 185 -5.05 7.89 44.81
N LYS A 186 -4.31 9.01 44.84
CA LYS A 186 -3.98 9.71 46.09
C LYS A 186 -5.22 10.23 46.81
N ALA A 187 -6.26 10.64 46.08
CA ALA A 187 -7.54 11.08 46.65
C ALA A 187 -8.53 9.94 46.92
N LYS A 188 -8.16 8.66 46.68
CA LYS A 188 -9.05 7.50 46.79
C LYS A 188 -10.33 7.62 45.95
N LEU A 189 -10.24 8.32 44.82
CA LEU A 189 -11.32 8.42 43.84
C LEU A 189 -11.18 7.27 42.84
N GLU A 190 -12.29 6.61 42.54
CA GLU A 190 -12.33 5.54 41.55
C GLU A 190 -12.09 6.14 40.16
N SER A 191 -11.05 5.66 39.46
CA SER A 191 -10.79 6.09 38.09
C SER A 191 -11.52 5.20 37.10
N THR A 192 -12.04 5.80 36.03
CA THR A 192 -12.62 5.04 34.93
C THR A 192 -11.54 4.20 34.25
N VAL A 193 -11.67 2.88 34.27
CA VAL A 193 -10.79 1.96 33.53
C VAL A 193 -11.04 2.13 32.02
N ARG A 194 -10.03 2.62 31.27
CA ARG A 194 -10.09 2.83 29.81
C ARG A 194 -9.15 1.89 29.08
N LYS A 195 -9.64 1.07 28.16
CA LYS A 195 -8.75 0.32 27.29
C LYS A 195 -8.22 1.26 26.19
N ARG A 196 -6.89 1.41 26.07
CA ARG A 196 -6.28 2.11 24.94
C ARG A 196 -6.21 1.16 23.74
N ASP A 197 -6.84 1.53 22.65
CA ASP A 197 -6.78 0.78 21.40
C ASP A 197 -5.45 1.00 20.67
N PHE A 198 -5.02 -0.01 19.93
CA PHE A 198 -3.85 0.12 19.06
C PHE A 198 -4.17 1.08 17.89
N PRO A 199 -3.30 2.06 17.58
CA PRO A 199 -3.59 3.07 16.57
C PRO A 199 -3.71 2.45 15.17
N VAL A 200 -4.92 2.45 14.63
CA VAL A 200 -5.25 1.85 13.31
C VAL A 200 -4.45 2.43 12.14
N VAL A 201 -3.98 3.67 12.26
CA VAL A 201 -3.15 4.32 11.24
C VAL A 201 -1.81 3.61 11.02
N LEU A 202 -1.25 2.95 12.04
CA LEU A 202 0.01 2.20 11.89
C LEU A 202 -0.20 0.98 11.01
N VAL A 203 -1.33 0.28 11.18
CA VAL A 203 -1.71 -0.85 10.32
C VAL A 203 -1.91 -0.36 8.88
N PHE A 204 -2.62 0.77 8.73
CA PHE A 204 -2.85 1.37 7.42
C PHE A 204 -1.55 1.81 6.73
N HIS A 205 -0.60 2.37 7.46
CA HIS A 205 0.72 2.69 6.92
C HIS A 205 1.41 1.47 6.32
N VAL A 206 1.46 0.36 7.06
CA VAL A 206 2.05 -0.90 6.57
C VAL A 206 1.33 -1.38 5.30
N ILE A 207 -0.01 -1.30 5.26
CA ILE A 207 -0.78 -1.65 4.06
C ILE A 207 -0.37 -0.78 2.87
N VAL A 208 -0.27 0.54 3.05
CA VAL A 208 0.16 1.47 1.99
C VAL A 208 1.58 1.12 1.51
N THR A 209 2.52 0.90 2.44
CA THR A 209 3.89 0.52 2.13
C THR A 209 3.96 -0.76 1.29
N LEU A 210 3.26 -1.82 1.71
CA LEU A 210 3.25 -3.10 1.01
C LEU A 210 2.60 -2.99 -0.38
N CYS A 211 1.49 -2.25 -0.49
CA CYS A 211 0.83 -2.03 -1.78
C CYS A 211 1.75 -1.30 -2.75
N TYR A 212 2.44 -0.25 -2.30
CA TYR A 212 3.36 0.51 -3.15
C TYR A 212 4.60 -0.30 -3.53
N ALA A 213 5.17 -1.06 -2.61
CA ALA A 213 6.30 -1.94 -2.90
C ALA A 213 5.92 -3.02 -3.93
N PHE A 214 4.70 -3.56 -3.82
CA PHE A 214 4.18 -4.52 -4.78
C PHE A 214 3.94 -3.90 -6.16
N MET A 215 3.34 -2.70 -6.23
CA MET A 215 3.13 -1.97 -7.48
C MET A 215 4.48 -1.69 -8.18
N ASP A 216 5.49 -1.25 -7.43
CA ASP A 216 6.83 -1.02 -7.94
C ASP A 216 7.47 -2.28 -8.50
N TRP A 217 7.43 -3.36 -7.72
CA TRP A 217 7.94 -4.67 -8.14
C TRP A 217 7.28 -5.15 -9.44
N GLN A 218 5.96 -5.03 -9.57
CA GLN A 218 5.25 -5.40 -10.80
C GLN A 218 5.70 -4.56 -12.01
N MET A 219 5.83 -3.24 -11.85
CA MET A 219 6.30 -2.37 -12.93
C MET A 219 7.72 -2.71 -13.36
N ALA A 220 8.60 -3.02 -12.40
CA ALA A 220 9.96 -3.47 -12.68
C ALA A 220 9.98 -4.81 -13.47
N GLN A 221 9.09 -5.75 -13.14
CA GLN A 221 8.97 -7.01 -13.90
C GLN A 221 8.48 -6.79 -15.34
N HIS A 222 7.50 -5.90 -15.54
CA HIS A 222 7.05 -5.54 -16.89
C HIS A 222 8.16 -4.84 -17.69
N ALA A 223 8.93 -3.95 -17.08
CA ALA A 223 10.06 -3.29 -17.73
C ALA A 223 11.13 -4.30 -18.19
N LYS A 224 11.46 -5.28 -17.33
CA LYS A 224 12.38 -6.38 -17.70
C LYS A 224 11.85 -7.23 -18.85
N SER A 225 10.55 -7.55 -18.81
CA SER A 225 9.90 -8.35 -19.86
C SER A 225 9.94 -7.64 -21.22
N ILE A 226 9.66 -6.33 -21.24
CA ILE A 226 9.76 -5.51 -22.46
C ILE A 226 11.19 -5.53 -22.98
N LEU A 227 12.19 -5.29 -22.12
CA LEU A 227 13.59 -5.29 -22.50
C LEU A 227 14.01 -6.63 -23.13
N LEU A 228 13.58 -7.75 -22.56
CA LEU A 228 13.88 -9.08 -23.09
C LEU A 228 13.26 -9.30 -24.48
N VAL A 229 12.00 -8.90 -24.69
CA VAL A 229 11.34 -9.03 -25.99
C VAL A 229 12.00 -8.14 -27.03
N THR A 230 12.33 -6.89 -26.68
CA THR A 230 13.07 -5.98 -27.58
C THR A 230 14.43 -6.54 -27.95
N LYS A 231 15.18 -7.09 -26.98
CA LYS A 231 16.49 -7.70 -27.24
C LYS A 231 16.37 -8.91 -28.18
N LEU A 232 15.41 -9.81 -27.94
CA LEU A 232 15.17 -10.96 -28.81
C LEU A 232 14.84 -10.54 -30.24
N ARG A 233 14.05 -9.47 -30.40
CA ARG A 233 13.75 -8.87 -31.71
C ARG A 233 15.03 -8.42 -32.42
N THR A 234 15.86 -7.62 -31.74
CA THR A 234 17.12 -7.12 -32.30
C THR A 234 18.09 -8.25 -32.66
N ASP A 235 18.20 -9.28 -31.81
CA ASP A 235 19.08 -10.43 -32.05
C ASP A 235 18.63 -11.23 -33.30
N LEU A 236 17.32 -11.34 -33.53
CA LEU A 236 16.77 -12.03 -34.70
C LEU A 236 16.90 -11.23 -35.99
N GLU A 237 16.70 -9.92 -35.95
CA GLU A 237 16.93 -9.02 -37.10
C GLU A 237 18.42 -9.05 -37.51
N THR A 238 19.33 -9.05 -36.53
CA THR A 238 20.78 -9.15 -36.75
C THR A 238 21.16 -10.51 -37.34
N SER A 239 20.63 -11.60 -36.80
CA SER A 239 20.90 -12.96 -37.28
C SER A 239 20.37 -13.19 -38.71
N THR A 240 19.18 -12.66 -39.01
CA THR A 240 18.58 -12.74 -40.36
C THR A 240 19.40 -11.97 -41.38
N SER A 241 19.90 -10.78 -41.00
CA SER A 241 20.77 -9.96 -41.85
C SER A 241 22.10 -10.64 -42.14
N ALA A 242 22.72 -11.27 -41.13
CA ALA A 242 23.97 -12.02 -41.31
C ALA A 242 23.82 -13.25 -42.23
N ALA A 243 22.69 -13.96 -42.13
CA ALA A 243 22.37 -15.09 -43.01
C ALA A 243 22.15 -14.66 -44.47
N ALA A 244 21.57 -13.48 -44.70
CA ALA A 244 21.38 -12.94 -46.04
C ALA A 244 22.71 -12.64 -46.74
N VAL A 245 23.71 -12.12 -46.01
CA VAL A 245 25.03 -11.79 -46.56
C VAL A 245 25.80 -13.07 -46.98
N THR A 246 25.79 -14.09 -46.14
CA THR A 246 26.54 -15.35 -46.38
C THR A 246 25.97 -16.20 -47.52
N GLY A 247 24.66 -16.13 -47.78
CA GLY A 247 24.03 -16.87 -48.89
C GLY A 247 24.40 -16.36 -50.29
N THR A 248 24.92 -15.14 -50.41
CA THR A 248 25.24 -14.53 -51.72
C THR A 248 26.59 -14.98 -52.30
N ASP A 249 27.51 -15.49 -51.47
CA ASP A 249 28.90 -15.75 -51.89
C ASP A 249 29.11 -17.16 -52.49
N ASP A 250 28.29 -18.14 -52.08
CA ASP A 250 28.41 -19.52 -52.57
C ASP A 250 27.92 -19.71 -54.02
N SER A 251 27.10 -18.78 -54.55
CA SER A 251 26.68 -18.83 -55.96
C SER A 251 27.77 -18.35 -56.95
N ARG A 252 28.92 -17.87 -56.46
CA ARG A 252 29.98 -17.30 -57.31
C ARG A 252 31.13 -18.25 -57.63
N LYS A 253 31.22 -19.42 -56.98
CA LYS A 253 32.35 -20.37 -57.14
C LYS A 253 32.12 -21.55 -58.09
N THR A 254 30.98 -21.65 -58.76
CA THR A 254 30.68 -22.74 -59.72
C THR A 254 30.78 -22.33 -61.20
N LYS A 255 31.71 -21.45 -61.55
CA LYS A 255 32.08 -21.17 -62.95
C LYS A 255 33.57 -21.27 -63.15
#